data_AF-A0A2D7B650-F1
#
_entry.id   AF-A0A2D7B650-F1
#
_cell.length_a   1.000
_cell.length_b   1.000
_cell.length_c   1.000
_cell.angle_alpha   90.00
_cell.angle_beta   90.00
_cell.angle_gamma   90.00
#
_symmetry.space_group_name_H-M   'P 1'
#
loop_
_entity.id
_entity.type
_entity.pdbx_description
1 polymer ?
#
loop_
_entity_poly.entity_id
_entity_poly.type
_entity_poly.pdbx_seq_one_letter_code
_entity_poly.pdbx_strand_id
1 'polypeptide(L)'
;MPRDSRKSVIQVLELAAYGHLPQELIEGENVPDVSIYHDLIDHGYLMGTILSDGRRPYFIESCHITAKGREYLMHLKREVRLQPLSWTWYIKPLLIGFLAGAAIGITLFMILIRANGLPIWLK
;
A
#
# COMPACT_ATOMS: atom_id res chain seq x y z
N MET A 1 -7.12 -12.21 -0.51
CA MET A 1 -6.68 -10.82 -0.23
C MET A 1 -5.32 -10.85 0.46
N PRO A 2 -4.18 -10.64 -0.23
CA PRO A 2 -2.84 -10.78 0.36
C PRO A 2 -2.06 -9.44 0.53
N ARG A 3 -2.69 -8.29 0.28
CA ARG A 3 -1.99 -6.99 0.22
C ARG A 3 -1.89 -6.26 1.57
N ASP A 4 -2.86 -6.46 2.46
CA ASP A 4 -2.90 -5.78 3.76
C ASP A 4 -2.02 -6.47 4.81
N SER A 5 -1.99 -7.81 4.79
CA SER A 5 -1.21 -8.61 5.72
C SER A 5 0.31 -8.35 5.62
N ARG A 6 0.86 -8.10 4.42
CA ARG A 6 2.29 -7.76 4.27
C ARG A 6 2.65 -6.41 4.89
N LYS A 7 1.77 -5.41 4.80
CA LYS A 7 2.01 -4.10 5.41
C LYS A 7 2.01 -4.21 6.93
N SER A 8 1.09 -4.98 7.49
CA SER A 8 1.03 -5.27 8.92
C SER A 8 2.30 -5.99 9.41
N VAL A 9 2.80 -6.98 8.67
CA VAL A 9 4.06 -7.67 9.00
C VAL A 9 5.26 -6.70 9.02
N ILE A 10 5.37 -5.84 8.00
CA ILE A 10 6.42 -4.82 7.94
C ILE A 10 6.33 -3.88 9.15
N GLN A 11 5.14 -3.41 9.48
CA GLN A 11 4.91 -2.50 10.60
C GLN A 11 5.34 -3.13 11.93
N VAL A 12 4.97 -4.38 12.19
CA VAL A 12 5.37 -5.10 13.41
C VAL A 12 6.88 -5.25 13.49
N LEU A 13 7.54 -5.67 12.41
CA LEU A 13 8.99 -5.83 12.37
C LEU A 13 9.73 -4.49 12.50
N GLU A 14 9.20 -3.39 11.95
CA GLU A 14 9.77 -2.06 12.14
C GLU A 14 9.67 -1.61 13.60
N LEU A 15 8.48 -1.70 14.21
CA LEU A 15 8.29 -1.36 15.62
C LEU A 15 9.23 -2.17 16.52
N ALA A 16 9.38 -3.47 16.24
CA ALA A 16 10.32 -4.34 16.93
C ALA A 16 11.79 -3.93 16.74
N ALA A 17 12.16 -3.49 15.54
CA ALA A 17 13.53 -3.07 15.23
C ALA A 17 13.95 -1.77 15.93
N TYR A 18 12.99 -0.89 16.19
CA TYR A 18 13.20 0.37 16.92
C TYR A 18 12.96 0.24 18.43
N GLY A 19 12.57 -0.94 18.93
CA GLY A 19 12.26 -1.14 20.35
C GLY A 19 10.99 -0.41 20.79
N HIS A 20 10.08 -0.12 19.85
CA HIS A 20 8.81 0.57 20.08
C HIS A 20 7.62 -0.39 20.14
N LEU A 21 7.85 -1.67 20.41
CA LEU A 21 6.75 -2.60 20.67
C LEU A 21 6.08 -2.21 21.99
N PRO A 22 4.77 -1.93 21.99
CA PRO A 22 4.04 -1.66 23.23
C PRO A 22 4.08 -2.92 24.11
N GLN A 23 4.41 -2.74 25.38
CA GLN A 23 4.46 -3.83 26.36
C GLN A 23 3.05 -4.24 26.81
N GLU A 24 2.20 -3.24 27.02
CA GLU A 24 0.79 -3.39 27.37
C GLU A 24 -0.06 -2.77 26.27
N LEU A 25 -1.08 -3.53 25.83
CA LEU A 25 -2.00 -3.11 24.77
C LEU A 25 -3.35 -2.79 25.40
N ILE A 26 -3.82 -1.55 25.24
CA ILE A 26 -5.09 -1.09 25.84
C ILE A 26 -6.25 -1.47 24.90
N GLU A 27 -7.39 -1.82 25.47
CA GLU A 27 -8.62 -2.03 24.69
C GLU A 27 -8.95 -0.82 23.82
N GLY A 28 -9.17 -1.08 22.52
CA GLY A 28 -9.47 -0.05 21.52
C GLY A 28 -8.25 0.40 20.70
N GLU A 29 -7.04 -0.01 21.07
CA GLU A 29 -5.86 0.21 20.23
C GLU A 29 -5.91 -0.68 18.98
N ASN A 30 -5.49 -0.12 17.85
CA ASN A 30 -5.54 -0.84 16.57
C ASN A 30 -4.30 -1.71 16.43
N VAL A 31 -4.38 -2.92 17.00
CA VAL A 31 -3.26 -3.87 17.04
C VAL A 31 -3.36 -4.86 15.88
N PRO A 32 -2.22 -5.22 15.24
CA PRO A 32 -2.18 -6.32 14.29
C PRO A 32 -2.69 -7.64 14.89
N ASP A 33 -3.21 -8.52 14.03
CA ASP A 33 -3.74 -9.82 14.41
C ASP A 33 -2.68 -10.65 15.17
N VAL A 34 -3.09 -11.33 16.25
CA VAL A 34 -2.22 -12.16 17.08
C VAL A 34 -1.50 -13.24 16.26
N SER A 35 -2.14 -13.72 15.19
CA SER A 35 -1.55 -14.71 14.26
C SER A 35 -0.24 -14.22 13.64
N ILE A 36 -0.14 -12.94 13.28
CA ILE A 36 1.07 -12.36 12.68
C ILE A 36 2.24 -12.45 13.67
N TYR A 37 1.97 -12.18 14.94
CA TYR A 37 2.97 -12.21 15.99
C TYR A 37 3.49 -13.63 16.26
N HIS A 38 2.57 -14.59 16.38
CA HIS A 38 2.94 -16.01 16.54
C HIS A 38 3.72 -16.52 15.32
N ASP A 39 3.26 -16.22 14.10
CA ASP A 39 3.98 -16.60 12.89
C ASP A 39 5.41 -16.04 12.87
N LEU A 40 5.59 -14.78 13.25
CA LEU A 40 6.92 -14.16 13.28
C LEU A 40 7.84 -14.76 14.35
N ILE A 41 7.31 -15.19 15.49
CA ILE A 41 8.07 -15.89 16.54
C ILE A 41 8.41 -17.31 16.10
N ASP A 42 7.44 -18.07 15.58
CA ASP A 42 7.62 -19.45 15.15
C ASP A 42 8.66 -19.57 14.03
N HIS A 43 8.70 -18.59 13.13
CA HIS A 43 9.72 -18.53 12.08
C HIS A 43 11.05 -17.92 12.54
N GLY A 44 11.16 -17.48 13.80
CA GLY A 44 12.37 -16.93 14.40
C GLY A 44 12.75 -15.54 13.88
N TYR A 45 11.80 -14.76 13.38
CA TYR A 45 12.00 -13.36 13.00
C TYR A 45 11.88 -12.42 14.20
N LEU A 46 11.04 -12.79 15.17
CA LEU A 46 10.92 -12.17 16.48
C LEU A 46 11.31 -13.16 17.57
N MET A 47 11.72 -12.63 18.71
CA MET A 47 12.01 -13.41 19.91
C MET A 47 11.42 -12.68 21.12
N GLY A 48 10.64 -13.39 21.92
CA GLY A 48 9.91 -12.84 23.07
C GLY A 48 8.68 -13.67 23.39
N THR A 49 7.83 -13.14 24.27
CA THR A 49 6.61 -13.80 24.73
C THR A 49 5.41 -12.94 24.43
N ILE A 50 4.31 -13.55 23.95
CA ILE A 50 3.07 -12.85 23.62
C ILE A 50 1.93 -13.58 24.30
N LEU A 51 1.18 -12.84 25.12
CA LEU A 51 -0.02 -13.34 25.76
C LEU A 51 -1.24 -12.79 25.03
N SER A 52 -2.19 -13.67 24.75
CA SER A 52 -3.38 -13.34 23.97
C SER A 52 -4.63 -14.02 24.53
N ASP A 53 -5.77 -13.41 24.24
CA ASP A 53 -7.11 -13.95 24.55
C ASP A 53 -7.64 -14.87 23.44
N GLY A 54 -6.77 -15.26 22.51
CA GLY A 54 -7.09 -16.08 21.33
C GLY A 54 -7.39 -15.28 20.05
N ARG A 55 -7.69 -13.98 20.13
CA ARG A 55 -7.87 -13.14 18.93
C ARG A 55 -6.95 -11.92 18.90
N ARG A 56 -6.60 -11.38 20.05
CA ARG A 56 -5.76 -10.19 20.17
C ARG A 56 -4.67 -10.41 21.21
N PRO A 57 -3.44 -9.94 20.95
CA PRO A 57 -2.45 -9.87 22.00
C PRO A 57 -2.87 -8.80 23.01
N TYR A 58 -2.83 -9.11 24.30
CA TYR A 58 -3.05 -8.14 25.38
C TYR A 58 -1.75 -7.78 26.09
N PHE A 59 -0.70 -8.60 25.93
CA PHE A 59 0.60 -8.36 26.53
C PHE A 59 1.72 -8.88 25.63
N ILE A 60 2.78 -8.07 25.46
CA ILE A 60 3.96 -8.41 24.66
C ILE A 60 5.20 -8.19 25.53
N GLU A 61 5.81 -9.28 25.97
CA GLU A 61 6.96 -9.24 26.87
C GLU A 61 8.27 -9.47 26.11
N SER A 62 9.24 -8.57 26.35
CA SER A 62 10.61 -8.69 25.84
C SER A 62 10.71 -9.01 24.35
N CYS A 63 9.73 -8.62 23.54
CA CYS A 63 9.69 -8.95 22.12
C CYS A 63 10.66 -8.07 21.34
N HIS A 64 11.66 -8.70 20.73
CA HIS A 64 12.72 -8.06 19.96
C HIS A 64 12.91 -8.72 18.61
N ILE A 65 13.37 -7.93 17.64
CA ILE A 65 13.67 -8.46 16.30
C ILE A 65 15.00 -9.24 16.33
N THR A 66 15.02 -10.39 15.68
CA THR A 66 16.25 -11.19 15.51
C THR A 66 17.07 -10.68 14.31
N ALA A 67 18.31 -11.16 14.16
CA ALA A 67 19.11 -10.88 12.95
C ALA A 67 18.38 -11.34 11.67
N LYS A 68 17.80 -12.54 11.72
CA LYS A 68 16.96 -13.10 10.64
C LYS A 68 15.74 -12.21 10.34
N GLY A 69 15.10 -11.69 11.38
CA GLY A 69 13.99 -10.73 11.24
C GLY A 69 14.40 -9.44 10.53
N ARG A 70 15.59 -8.89 10.82
CA ARG A 70 16.10 -7.68 10.16
C ARG A 70 16.37 -7.90 8.68
N GLU A 71 16.97 -9.04 8.31
CA GLU A 71 17.18 -9.41 6.91
C GLU A 71 15.85 -9.57 6.16
N TYR A 72 14.88 -10.24 6.79
CA TYR A 72 13.56 -10.41 6.23
C TYR A 72 12.81 -9.08 6.04
N LEU A 73 12.95 -8.15 7.00
CA LEU A 73 12.42 -6.79 6.88
C LEU A 73 13.03 -6.03 5.69
N MET A 74 14.35 -6.14 5.48
CA MET A 74 14.99 -5.53 4.30
C MET A 74 14.47 -6.11 2.99
N HIS A 75 14.25 -7.43 2.94
CA HIS A 75 13.69 -8.11 1.77
C HIS A 75 12.26 -7.62 1.48
N LEU A 76 11.39 -7.61 2.51
CA LEU A 76 10.00 -7.14 2.39
C LEU A 76 9.93 -5.67 1.93
N LYS A 77 10.77 -4.78 2.48
CA LYS A 77 10.83 -3.39 2.03
C LYS A 77 11.22 -3.28 0.56
N ARG A 78 12.15 -4.11 0.10
CA ARG A 78 12.57 -4.14 -1.31
C ARG A 78 11.43 -4.63 -2.20
N GLU A 79 10.71 -5.69 -1.83
CA GLU A 79 9.54 -6.17 -2.58
C GLU A 79 8.41 -5.14 -2.66
N VAL A 80 8.09 -4.48 -1.54
CA VAL A 80 7.02 -3.46 -1.52
C VAL A 80 7.42 -2.24 -2.34
N ARG A 81 8.70 -1.85 -2.33
CA ARG A 81 9.21 -0.76 -3.18
C ARG A 81 9.26 -1.13 -4.67
N LEU A 82 9.42 -2.42 -4.97
CA LEU A 82 9.44 -2.96 -6.33
C LEU A 82 8.04 -3.28 -6.87
N GLN A 83 6.97 -3.26 -6.08
CA GLN A 83 5.63 -3.21 -6.64
C GLN A 83 5.52 -1.89 -7.39
N PRO A 84 5.42 -1.90 -8.74
CA PRO A 84 5.34 -0.67 -9.49
C PRO A 84 4.10 0.05 -8.97
N LEU A 85 4.27 1.30 -8.51
CA LEU A 85 3.17 2.24 -8.39
C LEU A 85 2.39 2.09 -9.68
N SER A 86 1.20 1.51 -9.55
CA SER A 86 0.40 1.00 -10.63
C SER A 86 0.45 1.96 -11.83
N TRP A 87 0.81 1.42 -13.00
CA TRP A 87 0.84 2.08 -14.31
C TRP A 87 -0.40 2.96 -14.59
N THR A 88 -1.49 2.73 -13.86
CA THR A 88 -2.73 3.51 -13.83
C THR A 88 -2.58 4.97 -13.41
N TRP A 89 -1.51 5.39 -12.72
CA TRP A 89 -1.39 6.82 -12.34
C TRP A 89 -0.81 7.68 -13.47
N TYR A 90 0.01 7.11 -14.36
CA TYR A 90 0.58 7.82 -15.49
C TYR A 90 -0.37 7.87 -16.70
N ILE A 91 -1.21 6.85 -16.87
CA ILE A 91 -2.13 6.76 -18.02
C ILE A 91 -3.38 7.64 -17.85
N LYS A 92 -3.86 7.87 -16.62
CA LYS A 92 -5.06 8.69 -16.34
C LYS A 92 -4.97 10.14 -16.83
N PRO A 93 -3.92 10.93 -16.53
CA PRO A 93 -3.85 12.31 -16.99
C PRO A 93 -3.74 12.41 -18.52
N LEU A 94 -3.08 11.43 -19.17
CA LEU A 94 -2.89 11.42 -20.61
C LEU A 94 -4.22 11.16 -21.36
N LEU A 95 -5.05 10.25 -20.85
CA LEU A 95 -6.38 9.99 -21.41
C LEU A 95 -7.35 11.18 -21.22
N ILE A 96 -7.30 11.83 -20.05
CA ILE A 96 -8.15 12.99 -19.75
C ILE A 96 -7.76 14.19 -20.63
N GLY A 97 -6.46 14.42 -20.84
CA GLY A 97 -5.97 15.46 -21.75
C GLY A 97 -6.42 15.23 -23.19
N PHE A 98 -6.39 13.99 -23.67
CA PHE A 98 -6.84 13.64 -25.03
C PHE A 98 -8.36 13.84 -25.21
N LEU A 99 -9.17 13.42 -24.25
CA LEU A 99 -10.63 13.59 -24.28
C LEU A 99 -11.03 15.08 -24.27
N ALA A 100 -10.39 15.90 -23.43
CA ALA A 100 -10.65 17.34 -23.38
C ALA A 100 -10.25 18.04 -24.69
N GLY A 101 -9.08 17.70 -25.25
CA GLY A 101 -8.61 18.24 -26.53
C GLY A 101 -9.53 17.89 -27.69
N ALA A 102 -10.01 16.64 -27.76
CA ALA A 102 -10.94 16.20 -28.80
C ALA A 102 -12.28 16.94 -28.71
N ALA A 103 -12.83 17.14 -27.51
CA ALA A 103 -14.09 17.85 -27.32
C ALA A 103 -13.99 19.32 -27.76
N ILE A 104 -12.90 20.01 -27.44
CA ILE A 104 -12.65 21.39 -27.87
C ILE A 104 -12.49 21.46 -29.40
N GLY A 105 -11.71 20.55 -29.99
CA GLY A 105 -11.50 20.49 -31.44
C GLY A 105 -12.80 20.27 -32.23
N ILE A 106 -13.65 19.34 -31.77
CA ILE A 106 -14.96 19.08 -32.40
C ILE A 106 -15.88 20.29 -32.28
N THR A 107 -15.89 20.97 -31.12
CA THR A 107 -16.73 22.16 -30.91
C THR A 107 -16.31 23.31 -31.82
N LEU A 108 -15.00 23.59 -31.92
CA LEU A 108 -14.45 24.58 -32.83
C LEU A 108 -14.74 24.24 -34.30
N PHE A 109 -14.61 22.96 -34.68
CA PHE A 109 -14.90 22.50 -36.03
C PHE A 109 -16.38 22.65 -36.40
N MET A 110 -17.30 22.33 -35.49
CA MET A 110 -18.74 22.57 -35.70
C MET A 110 -19.08 24.06 -35.83
N ILE A 111 -18.45 24.92 -35.02
CA ILE A 111 -18.63 26.38 -35.12
C ILE A 111 -18.11 26.88 -36.47
N LEU A 112 -16.95 26.39 -36.93
CA LEU A 112 -16.36 26.78 -38.21
C LEU A 112 -17.26 26.39 -39.40
N ILE A 113 -17.82 25.17 -39.39
CA ILE A 113 -18.78 24.69 -40.39
C ILE A 113 -20.05 25.53 -40.39
N ARG A 114 -20.56 25.88 -39.19
CA ARG A 114 -21.77 26.70 -39.07
C ARG A 114 -21.57 28.13 -39.54
N ALA A 115 -20.38 28.69 -39.32
CA ALA A 115 -20.05 30.07 -39.71
C ALA A 115 -19.71 30.23 -41.19
N ASN A 116 -19.03 29.25 -41.80
CA ASN A 116 -18.47 29.38 -43.16
C ASN A 116 -19.08 28.43 -44.20
N GLY A 117 -20.04 27.57 -43.81
CA GLY A 117 -20.48 26.45 -44.65
C GLY A 117 -19.43 25.33 -44.71
N LEU A 118 -19.79 24.18 -45.29
CA LEU A 118 -18.92 23.01 -45.35
C LEU A 118 -17.57 23.35 -45.99
N PRO A 119 -16.43 22.96 -45.37
CA PRO A 119 -15.11 23.22 -45.92
C PRO A 119 -14.98 22.59 -47.30
N ILE A 120 -14.37 23.32 -48.24
CA ILE A 120 -14.28 23.01 -49.68
C ILE A 120 -13.68 21.62 -49.97
N TRP A 121 -12.92 21.05 -49.04
CA TRP A 121 -12.35 19.69 -49.13
C TRP A 121 -13.32 18.55 -48.82
N LEU A 122 -14.53 18.84 -48.34
CA LEU A 122 -15.61 17.86 -48.08
C LEU A 122 -16.76 17.95 -49.09
N LYS A 123 -16.61 18.77 -50.14
CA LYS A 123 -17.59 18.92 -51.22
C LYS A 123 -17.25 18.04 -52.41
#